data_AF-A0ABD0RHX9-F1
#
_entry.id   AF-A0ABD0RHX9-F1
#
_cell.length_a   1.000
_cell.length_b   1.000
_cell.length_c   1.000
_cell.angle_alpha   90.00
_cell.angle_beta   90.00
_cell.angle_gamma   90.00
#
_symmetry.space_group_name_H-M   'P 1'
#
loop_
_entity.id
_entity.type
_entity.pdbx_description
1 polymer ?
#
loop_
_entity_poly.entity_id
_entity_poly.type
_entity_poly.pdbx_seq_one_letter_code
_entity_poly.pdbx_strand_id
1 'polypeptide(L)'
;QSGSNPFEAYRTAVRVINHPNYDNPNNDNDIALLQLSSSVTFSNYIRPVCLAAAGSKVAAGTDSWVTGWGALQSGGQAPNILQEVMIPIVSNSDCDDAYGGSITSNMLCAGLLNEGGKDACQ
;
A
#
# COMPACT_ATOMS: atom_id res chain seq x y z
N GLN A 1 -11.52 -9.55 -8.98
CA GLN A 1 -12.51 -8.91 -9.88
C GLN A 1 -13.24 -10.03 -10.62
N SER A 2 -14.56 -10.11 -10.49
CA SER A 2 -15.38 -11.10 -11.21
C SER A 2 -15.95 -10.47 -12.47
N GLY A 3 -15.54 -10.97 -13.65
CA GLY A 3 -16.03 -10.49 -14.95
C GLY A 3 -14.92 -9.98 -15.85
N SER A 4 -15.24 -9.83 -17.14
CA SER A 4 -14.32 -9.33 -18.17
C SER A 4 -14.18 -7.81 -18.06
N ASN A 5 -12.97 -7.29 -17.85
CA ASN A 5 -12.68 -5.86 -17.99
C ASN A 5 -11.98 -5.62 -19.34
N PRO A 6 -12.59 -4.95 -20.33
CA PRO A 6 -12.00 -4.76 -21.65
C PRO A 6 -10.73 -3.90 -21.65
N PHE A 7 -10.42 -3.24 -20.53
CA PHE A 7 -9.23 -2.41 -20.37
C PHE A 7 -8.12 -3.10 -19.58
N GLU A 8 -8.30 -4.36 -19.19
CA GLU A 8 -7.29 -5.13 -18.47
C GLU A 8 -6.15 -5.59 -19.39
N ALA A 9 -4.95 -5.66 -18.85
CA ALA A 9 -3.78 -6.18 -19.55
C ALA A 9 -3.04 -7.16 -18.64
N TYR A 10 -2.75 -8.35 -19.15
CA TYR A 10 -2.02 -9.38 -18.42
C TYR A 10 -0.54 -9.37 -18.80
N ARG A 11 0.34 -9.42 -17.80
CA ARG A 11 1.78 -9.62 -17.93
C ARG A 11 2.24 -10.58 -16.85
N THR A 12 3.19 -11.44 -17.20
CA THR A 12 3.91 -12.26 -16.21
C THR A 12 5.05 -11.45 -15.60
N ALA A 13 5.42 -11.73 -14.35
CA ALA A 13 6.65 -11.23 -13.76
C ALA A 13 7.82 -12.12 -14.20
N VAL A 14 8.86 -11.53 -14.78
CA VAL A 14 10.10 -12.26 -15.18
C VAL A 14 11.19 -12.17 -14.12
N ARG A 15 11.07 -11.20 -13.21
CA ARG A 15 12.00 -11.02 -12.09
C ARG A 15 11.30 -10.37 -10.92
N VAL A 16 11.60 -10.88 -9.72
CA VAL A 16 11.26 -10.26 -8.44
C VAL A 16 12.57 -9.78 -7.83
N ILE A 17 12.64 -8.51 -7.43
CA ILE A 17 13.81 -7.90 -6.81
C ILE A 17 13.37 -7.38 -5.45
N ASN A 18 13.63 -8.17 -4.41
CA ASN A 18 13.36 -7.75 -3.03
C ASN A 18 14.39 -6.71 -2.59
N HIS A 19 13.99 -5.84 -1.66
CA HIS A 19 14.95 -4.97 -1.01
C HIS A 19 16.04 -5.82 -0.33
N PRO A 20 17.35 -5.53 -0.54
CA PRO A 20 18.43 -6.37 -0.03
C PRO A 20 18.49 -6.42 1.50
N ASN A 21 17.90 -5.42 2.18
CA ASN A 21 17.82 -5.31 3.63
C ASN A 21 16.40 -5.56 4.17
N TYR A 22 15.52 -6.24 3.42
CA TYR A 22 14.23 -6.65 3.97
C TYR A 22 14.42 -7.50 5.23
N ASP A 23 13.75 -7.14 6.31
CA ASP A 23 13.89 -7.77 7.62
C ASP A 23 12.56 -8.39 8.10
N ASN A 24 12.58 -9.68 8.40
CA ASN A 24 11.48 -10.44 9.00
C ASN A 24 11.98 -10.92 10.38
N PRO A 25 11.32 -10.55 11.50
CA PRO A 25 9.90 -10.20 11.60
C PRO A 25 9.55 -8.70 11.66
N ASN A 26 10.54 -7.81 11.60
CA ASN A 26 10.29 -6.39 11.82
C ASN A 26 9.55 -5.71 10.66
N ASN A 27 9.44 -6.36 9.49
CA ASN A 27 8.92 -5.80 8.25
C ASN A 27 9.60 -4.49 7.83
N ASP A 28 10.84 -4.28 8.27
CA ASP A 28 11.62 -3.13 7.85
C ASP A 28 12.10 -3.34 6.40
N ASN A 29 12.10 -2.24 5.63
CA ASN A 29 12.36 -2.26 4.20
C ASN A 29 11.45 -3.21 3.39
N ASP A 30 10.16 -3.30 3.77
CA ASP A 30 9.15 -4.10 3.07
C ASP A 30 8.75 -3.46 1.72
N ILE A 31 9.61 -3.65 0.72
CA ILE A 31 9.40 -3.19 -0.65
C ILE A 31 10.09 -4.14 -1.65
N ALA A 32 9.46 -4.34 -2.80
CA ALA A 32 10.02 -5.12 -3.90
C ALA A 32 9.68 -4.50 -5.26
N LEU A 33 10.51 -4.77 -6.26
CA LEU A 33 10.24 -4.45 -7.66
C LEU A 33 9.88 -5.71 -8.44
N LEU A 34 8.81 -5.63 -9.23
CA LEU A 34 8.42 -6.66 -10.20
C LEU A 34 8.77 -6.19 -11.61
N GLN A 35 9.65 -6.92 -12.29
CA GLN A 35 9.92 -6.69 -13.70
C GLN A 35 8.93 -7.49 -14.55
N LEU A 36 8.13 -6.79 -15.35
CA LEU A 36 7.16 -7.40 -16.26
C LEU A 36 7.85 -8.03 -17.47
N SER A 37 7.27 -9.09 -18.04
CA SER A 37 7.76 -9.76 -19.26
C SER A 37 7.76 -8.87 -20.50
N SER A 38 6.90 -7.86 -20.53
CA SER A 38 6.90 -6.80 -21.54
C SER A 38 6.22 -5.55 -21.01
N SER A 39 6.46 -4.42 -21.66
CA SER A 39 5.82 -3.14 -21.31
C SER A 39 4.30 -3.21 -21.42
N VAL A 40 3.63 -2.41 -20.59
CA VAL A 40 2.19 -2.12 -20.72
C VAL A 40 2.00 -0.86 -21.55
N THR A 41 0.98 -0.84 -22.42
CA THR A 41 0.63 0.35 -23.20
C THR A 41 -0.19 1.28 -22.33
N PHE A 42 0.27 2.52 -22.14
CA PHE A 42 -0.49 3.50 -21.37
C PHE A 42 -1.77 3.93 -22.09
N SER A 43 -2.81 4.14 -21.29
CA SER A 43 -4.14 4.51 -21.77
C SER A 43 -4.81 5.42 -20.74
N ASN A 44 -6.12 5.65 -20.86
CA ASN A 44 -6.89 6.32 -19.80
C ASN A 44 -7.11 5.42 -18.57
N TYR A 45 -6.88 4.11 -18.69
CA TYR A 45 -7.14 3.11 -17.65
C TYR A 45 -5.86 2.51 -17.05
N ILE A 46 -4.72 2.67 -17.75
CA ILE A 46 -3.41 2.17 -17.30
C ILE A 46 -2.43 3.34 -17.35
N ARG A 47 -2.03 3.84 -16.18
CA ARG A 47 -1.03 4.91 -16.03
C ARG A 47 -0.19 4.69 -14.77
N PRO A 48 1.08 5.11 -14.78
CA PRO A 48 1.91 5.06 -13.59
C PRO A 48 1.49 6.14 -12.59
N VAL A 49 1.78 5.90 -11.31
CA VAL A 49 1.77 6.94 -10.27
C VAL A 49 3.14 7.60 -10.19
N CYS A 50 3.19 8.85 -9.74
CA CYS A 50 4.44 9.56 -9.50
C CYS A 50 5.14 8.98 -8.26
N LEU A 51 6.46 8.80 -8.36
CA LEU A 51 7.28 8.48 -7.20
C LEU A 51 7.59 9.76 -6.41
N ALA A 52 7.54 9.68 -5.08
CA ALA A 52 7.94 10.77 -4.21
C ALA A 52 9.44 11.09 -4.38
N ALA A 53 9.83 12.35 -4.20
CA ALA A 53 11.24 12.72 -4.21
C ALA A 53 11.96 12.14 -2.99
N ALA A 54 13.26 11.88 -3.14
CA ALA A 54 14.07 11.39 -2.03
C ALA A 54 14.00 12.36 -0.83
N GLY A 55 13.71 11.84 0.35
CA GLY A 55 13.59 12.63 1.58
C GLY A 55 12.27 13.40 1.73
N SER A 56 11.31 13.23 0.81
CA SER A 56 9.96 13.77 1.01
C SER A 56 9.33 13.21 2.29
N LYS A 57 8.63 14.08 3.02
CA LYS A 57 7.86 13.74 4.22
C LYS A 57 6.41 14.14 4.01
N VAL A 58 5.48 13.31 4.46
CA VAL A 58 4.06 13.63 4.51
C VAL A 58 3.72 14.06 5.92
N ALA A 59 3.04 15.20 6.07
CA ALA A 59 2.72 15.74 7.39
C ALA A 59 1.62 14.90 8.07
N ALA A 60 1.70 14.75 9.39
CA ALA A 60 0.62 14.14 10.17
C ALA A 60 -0.69 14.95 9.98
N GLY A 61 -1.82 14.24 9.94
CA GLY A 61 -3.13 14.79 9.62
C GLY A 61 -3.39 14.98 8.12
N THR A 62 -2.43 14.70 7.23
CA THR A 62 -2.67 14.75 5.79
C THR A 62 -3.60 13.61 5.39
N ASP A 63 -4.77 13.94 4.84
CA ASP A 63 -5.68 12.94 4.28
C ASP A 63 -5.04 12.20 3.10
N SER A 64 -5.07 10.87 3.17
CA SER A 64 -4.47 9.98 2.18
C SER A 64 -5.45 8.88 1.78
N TRP A 65 -5.35 8.44 0.53
CA TRP A 65 -6.20 7.38 0.00
C TRP A 65 -5.46 6.05 0.01
N VAL A 66 -6.10 5.02 0.54
CA VAL A 66 -5.69 3.63 0.41
C VAL A 66 -6.74 2.92 -0.43
N THR A 67 -6.30 2.14 -1.43
CA THR A 67 -7.19 1.41 -2.32
C THR A 67 -6.76 -0.05 -2.42
N GLY A 68 -7.71 -0.96 -2.59
CA GLY A 68 -7.39 -2.38 -2.71
C GLY A 68 -8.59 -3.31 -2.81
N TRP A 69 -8.30 -4.59 -2.97
CA TRP A 69 -9.27 -5.69 -2.98
C TRP A 69 -9.13 -6.61 -1.77
N GLY A 70 -8.51 -6.14 -0.68
CA GLY A 70 -8.44 -6.88 0.59
C GLY A 70 -9.82 -7.07 1.22
N ALA A 71 -9.93 -7.97 2.20
CA ALA A 71 -11.21 -8.21 2.88
C ALA A 71 -11.80 -6.92 3.48
N LEU A 72 -13.13 -6.83 3.58
CA LEU A 72 -13.80 -5.66 4.19
C LEU A 72 -13.77 -5.69 5.73
N GLN A 73 -13.36 -6.83 6.30
CA GLN A 73 -13.25 -7.08 7.72
C GLN A 73 -12.30 -8.24 7.94
N SER A 74 -11.69 -8.34 9.12
CA SER A 74 -10.81 -9.45 9.48
C SER A 74 -11.47 -10.81 9.27
N GLY A 75 -10.80 -11.70 8.52
CA GLY A 75 -11.32 -13.02 8.15
C GLY A 75 -12.49 -13.02 7.15
N GLY A 76 -12.83 -11.86 6.60
CA GLY A 76 -13.88 -11.70 5.60
C GLY A 76 -13.46 -12.15 4.20
N GLN A 77 -14.38 -12.00 3.24
CA GLN A 77 -14.09 -12.26 1.83
C GLN A 77 -13.61 -10.99 1.12
N ALA A 78 -12.69 -11.17 0.17
CA ALA A 78 -12.24 -10.11 -0.72
C ALA A 78 -13.40 -9.64 -1.64
N PRO A 79 -13.63 -8.32 -1.77
CA PRO A 79 -14.64 -7.78 -2.67
C PRO A 79 -14.21 -7.94 -4.13
N ASN A 80 -15.20 -7.99 -5.04
CA ASN A 80 -14.94 -8.01 -6.47
C ASN A 80 -14.66 -6.63 -7.08
N ILE A 81 -15.08 -5.57 -6.39
CA ILE A 81 -14.94 -4.17 -6.80
C ILE A 81 -13.83 -3.55 -5.96
N LEU A 82 -12.95 -2.75 -6.61
CA LEU A 82 -11.91 -2.00 -5.92
C LEU A 82 -12.55 -1.12 -4.84
N GLN A 83 -12.02 -1.19 -3.63
CA GLN A 83 -12.43 -0.32 -2.53
C GLN A 83 -11.41 0.80 -2.36
N GLU A 84 -11.88 1.89 -1.78
CA GLU A 84 -11.05 3.01 -1.38
C GLU A 84 -11.48 3.51 0.00
N VAL A 85 -10.52 4.00 0.77
CA VAL A 85 -10.77 4.65 2.04
C VAL A 85 -9.81 5.82 2.20
N MET A 86 -10.36 6.95 2.66
CA MET A 86 -9.57 8.11 3.05
C MET A 86 -9.28 8.02 4.55
N ILE A 87 -8.00 8.07 4.91
CA ILE A 87 -7.50 8.06 6.28
C ILE A 87 -6.34 9.04 6.43
N PRO A 88 -6.20 9.71 7.59
CA PRO A 88 -5.14 10.67 7.81
C PRO A 88 -3.80 9.97 8.11
N ILE A 89 -2.69 10.60 7.72
CA ILE A 89 -1.35 10.20 8.18
C ILE A 89 -1.22 10.41 9.68
N VAL A 90 -0.64 9.41 10.37
CA VAL A 90 -0.29 9.46 11.79
C VAL A 90 1.20 9.82 11.91
N SER A 91 1.57 10.59 12.93
CA SER A 91 2.97 10.89 13.16
C SER A 91 3.75 9.61 13.50
N ASN A 92 5.00 9.49 13.06
CA ASN A 92 5.78 8.28 13.39
C ASN A 92 6.02 8.12 14.88
N SER A 93 6.07 9.20 15.67
CA SER A 93 6.17 9.09 17.13
C SER A 93 4.92 8.48 17.75
N ASP A 94 3.73 8.98 17.38
CA ASP A 94 2.48 8.46 17.93
C ASP A 94 2.25 7.01 17.47
N CYS A 95 2.67 6.69 16.24
CA CYS A 95 2.61 5.32 15.76
C CYS A 95 3.60 4.40 16.50
N ASP A 96 4.85 4.82 16.67
CA ASP A 96 5.84 4.02 17.39
C ASP A 96 5.43 3.74 18.84
N ASP A 97 4.85 4.74 19.52
CA ASP A 97 4.28 4.61 20.86
C ASP A 97 3.14 3.58 20.88
N ALA A 98 2.23 3.60 19.89
CA ALA A 98 1.12 2.66 19.78
C ALA A 98 1.58 1.21 19.48
N TYR A 99 2.72 1.06 18.81
CA TYR A 99 3.29 -0.23 18.42
C TYR A 99 4.46 -0.68 19.33
N GLY A 100 4.65 -0.01 20.47
CA GLY A 100 5.61 -0.42 21.50
C GLY A 100 7.08 -0.30 21.08
N GLY A 101 7.43 0.68 20.24
CA GLY A 101 8.81 0.94 19.83
C GLY A 101 9.29 0.12 18.62
N SER A 102 8.37 -0.44 17.83
CA SER A 102 8.70 -1.31 16.69
C SER A 102 8.64 -0.62 15.32
N ILE A 103 8.28 0.66 15.26
CA ILE A 103 8.16 1.42 14.01
C ILE A 103 9.51 2.06 13.66
N THR A 104 10.04 1.73 12.48
CA THR A 104 11.32 2.29 12.01
C THR A 104 11.12 3.61 11.26
N SER A 105 12.22 4.32 10.98
CA SER A 105 12.19 5.52 10.14
C SER A 105 11.84 5.24 8.66
N ASN A 106 11.79 3.97 8.25
CA ASN A 106 11.42 3.56 6.89
C ASN A 106 9.90 3.27 6.76
N MET A 107 9.15 3.37 7.86
CA MET A 107 7.72 3.13 7.92
C MET A 107 6.94 4.44 8.04
N LEU A 108 5.66 4.39 7.66
CA LEU A 108 4.69 5.47 7.81
C LEU A 108 3.35 4.85 8.21
N CYS A 109 2.64 5.48 9.13
CA CYS A 109 1.34 5.02 9.57
C CYS A 109 0.22 5.94 9.10
N ALA A 110 -0.96 5.38 8.88
CA ALA A 110 -2.17 6.11 8.54
C ALA A 110 -3.37 5.44 9.19
N GLY A 111 -4.36 6.22 9.63
CA GLY A 111 -5.52 5.69 10.32
C GLY A 111 -6.10 6.66 11.33
N LEU A 112 -7.27 6.31 11.87
CA LEU A 112 -7.93 7.07 12.93
C LEU A 112 -7.45 6.54 14.29
N LEU A 113 -6.39 7.15 14.83
CA LEU A 113 -5.80 6.75 16.11
C LEU A 113 -6.86 6.81 17.22
N ASN A 114 -6.96 5.75 18.04
CA ASN A 114 -7.94 5.57 19.13
C ASN A 114 -9.42 5.42 18.72
N GLU A 115 -9.77 5.58 17.44
CA GLU A 115 -11.14 5.40 16.93
C GLU A 115 -11.28 4.11 16.10
N GLY A 116 -10.30 3.83 15.24
CA GLY A 116 -10.32 2.69 14.33
C GLY A 116 -11.43 2.76 13.28
N GLY A 117 -11.90 1.61 12.82
CA GLY A 117 -13.06 1.48 11.92
C GLY A 117 -12.80 1.75 10.43
N LYS A 118 -11.64 2.32 10.06
CA LYS A 118 -11.19 2.51 8.68
C LYS A 118 -9.73 2.12 8.56
N ASP A 119 -9.43 1.13 7.72
CA ASP A 119 -8.07 0.64 7.52
C ASP A 119 -7.97 -0.19 6.22
N ALA A 120 -6.75 -0.52 5.81
CA ALA A 120 -6.48 -1.65 4.92
C ALA A 120 -6.75 -2.98 5.65
N CYS A 121 -7.05 -4.04 4.91
CA CYS A 121 -7.20 -5.38 5.48
C CYS A 121 -6.70 -6.44 4.49
N GLN A 122 -6.44 -7.65 5.00
CA GLN A 122 -5.99 -8.80 4.22
C GLN A 122 -7.17 -9.63 3.71
#